data_AF-A0A5M3MY48-F1
#
_entry.id   AF-A0A5M3MY48-F1
#
_cell.length_a   1.000
_cell.length_b   1.000
_cell.length_c   1.000
_cell.angle_alpha   90.00
_cell.angle_beta   90.00
_cell.angle_gamma   90.00
#
_symmetry.space_group_name_H-M   'P 1'
#
loop_
_entity.id
_entity.type
_entity.pdbx_description
1 polymer ?
#
loop_
_entity_poly.entity_id
_entity_poly.type
_entity_poly.pdbx_seq_one_letter_code
_entity_poly.pdbx_strand_id
1 'polypeptide(L)'
;MRLDDVSSLDRIENPQLAMGLFHKQLNLGWQNMDVHKHSVDTPGSFAWTISILGLKRLHGEKPDYQTMVQLFNTVLQANVLVYWEIVTGKSLQQLAKDKPSASTLLEMAQKIHTQFFCPGNLAEGDAADGQLRNIVFMNRDLMYFFELGQAISSGDFGRIELFLGTFTECFAGGGRSNYVSECLHLIQHLKKIWTPEFAYVSFISLCMMF
;
A
#
# COMPACT_ATOMS: atom_id res chain seq x y z
N MET A 1 3.93 23.36 34.84
CA MET A 1 3.14 24.27 33.96
C MET A 1 3.91 25.56 33.88
N ARG A 2 4.32 25.97 32.68
CA ARG A 2 5.07 27.22 32.48
C ARG A 2 4.12 28.39 32.66
N LEU A 3 4.65 29.53 33.06
CA LEU A 3 3.87 30.77 33.21
C LEU A 3 3.18 31.20 31.91
N ASP A 4 3.73 30.77 30.77
CA ASP A 4 3.25 31.14 29.43
C ASP A 4 2.22 30.14 28.85
N ASP A 5 1.87 29.07 29.57
CA ASP A 5 0.91 28.08 29.08
C ASP A 5 -0.56 28.58 29.26
N VAL A 6 -0.95 29.57 28.44
CA VAL A 6 -2.21 30.30 28.57
C VAL A 6 -3.44 29.52 28.10
N SER A 7 -3.27 28.51 27.24
CA SER A 7 -4.35 27.67 26.72
C SER A 7 -4.20 26.20 27.07
N SER A 8 -5.28 25.43 26.92
CA SER A 8 -5.27 23.97 27.08
C SER A 8 -4.38 23.27 26.05
N LEU A 9 -4.13 23.92 24.90
CA LEU A 9 -3.20 23.44 23.88
C LEU A 9 -1.74 23.58 24.35
N ASP A 10 -1.37 24.74 24.92
CA ASP A 10 -0.01 24.98 25.43
C ASP A 10 0.34 24.01 26.56
N ARG A 11 -0.68 23.62 27.33
CA ARG A 11 -0.56 22.65 28.43
C ARG A 11 -0.64 21.19 27.97
N ILE A 12 -0.94 20.92 26.70
CA ILE A 12 -1.16 19.58 26.14
C ILE A 12 -2.15 18.80 27.03
N GLU A 13 -3.25 19.45 27.45
CA GLU A 13 -4.20 18.85 28.40
C GLU A 13 -5.00 17.70 27.78
N ASN A 14 -5.11 17.67 26.44
CA ASN A 14 -5.85 16.67 25.71
C ASN A 14 -4.94 15.93 24.71
N PRO A 15 -3.94 15.17 25.18
CA PRO A 15 -3.10 14.39 24.28
C PRO A 15 -3.97 13.32 23.61
N GLN A 16 -4.08 13.38 22.29
CA GLN A 16 -4.62 12.28 21.51
C GLN A 16 -3.46 11.47 20.95
N LEU A 17 -3.47 10.16 21.22
CA LEU A 17 -2.52 9.26 20.60
C LEU A 17 -2.87 9.15 19.12
N ALA A 18 -2.05 9.80 18.30
CA ALA A 18 -2.13 9.72 16.86
C ALA A 18 -1.40 8.48 16.33
N MET A 19 -1.92 7.94 15.25
CA MET A 19 -1.36 6.79 14.56
C MET A 19 -0.06 7.18 13.84
N GLY A 20 1.04 6.46 14.09
CA GLY A 20 2.30 6.65 13.37
C GLY A 20 2.25 6.13 11.93
N LEU A 21 1.80 6.96 10.99
CA LEU A 21 1.54 6.55 9.60
C LEU A 21 2.78 5.98 8.88
N PHE A 22 3.94 6.61 9.04
CA PHE A 22 5.20 6.08 8.51
C PHE A 22 5.54 4.69 9.07
N HIS A 23 5.33 4.48 10.38
CA HIS A 23 5.56 3.18 11.01
C HIS A 23 4.61 2.12 10.45
N LYS A 24 3.37 2.47 10.13
CA LYS A 24 2.43 1.55 9.47
C LYS A 24 2.87 1.20 8.07
N GLN A 25 3.28 2.19 7.27
CA GLN A 25 3.78 1.91 5.93
C GLN A 25 5.02 1.01 5.99
N LEU A 26 5.97 1.27 6.90
CA LEU A 26 7.14 0.43 7.12
C LEU A 26 6.75 -1.03 7.43
N ASN A 27 5.82 -1.25 8.36
CA ASN A 27 5.40 -2.59 8.76
C ASN A 27 4.57 -3.30 7.69
N LEU A 28 3.75 -2.56 6.94
CA LEU A 28 3.07 -3.09 5.76
C LEU A 28 4.10 -3.57 4.73
N GLY A 29 5.17 -2.81 4.52
CA GLY A 29 6.25 -3.22 3.62
C GLY A 29 6.99 -4.47 4.09
N TRP A 30 7.35 -4.56 5.37
CA TRP A 30 7.96 -5.77 5.92
C TRP A 30 7.04 -6.99 5.81
N GLN A 31 5.74 -6.82 6.06
CA GLN A 31 4.78 -7.89 5.83
C GLN A 31 4.72 -8.31 4.36
N ASN A 32 4.65 -7.37 3.42
CA ASN A 32 4.64 -7.68 2.00
C ASN A 32 5.90 -8.44 1.57
N MET A 33 7.06 -8.03 2.11
CA MET A 33 8.33 -8.74 1.93
C MET A 33 8.22 -10.19 2.40
N ASP A 34 7.71 -10.44 3.61
CA ASP A 34 7.57 -11.79 4.17
C ASP A 34 6.62 -12.67 3.33
N VAL A 35 5.46 -12.12 2.95
CA VAL A 35 4.41 -12.86 2.22
C VAL A 35 4.85 -13.25 0.82
N HIS A 36 5.53 -12.36 0.09
CA HIS A 36 5.86 -12.58 -1.33
C HIS A 36 7.34 -12.92 -1.59
N LYS A 37 8.13 -13.18 -0.53
CA LYS A 37 9.57 -13.49 -0.64
C LYS A 37 9.82 -14.70 -1.54
N HIS A 38 9.16 -15.82 -1.24
CA HIS A 38 9.40 -17.17 -1.80
C HIS A 38 10.90 -17.50 -2.01
N SER A 39 11.22 -18.43 -2.92
CA SER A 39 12.60 -18.81 -3.26
C SER A 39 13.13 -18.01 -4.44
N VAL A 40 14.45 -17.90 -4.53
CA VAL A 40 15.15 -17.40 -5.73
C VAL A 40 14.82 -18.21 -6.99
N ASP A 41 14.39 -19.47 -6.83
CA ASP A 41 14.00 -20.36 -7.93
C ASP A 41 12.52 -20.20 -8.33
N THR A 42 11.79 -19.27 -7.70
CA THR A 42 10.38 -18.99 -8.00
C THR A 42 10.29 -17.69 -8.81
N PRO A 43 10.13 -17.76 -10.14
CA PRO A 43 9.99 -16.57 -10.97
C PRO A 43 8.86 -15.65 -10.50
N GLY A 44 9.10 -14.35 -10.54
CA GLY A 44 8.13 -13.33 -10.10
C GLY A 44 8.02 -13.14 -8.59
N SER A 45 8.74 -13.92 -7.77
CA SER A 45 8.86 -13.65 -6.33
C SER A 45 9.80 -12.48 -6.03
N PHE A 46 9.76 -11.94 -4.81
CA PHE A 46 10.74 -10.94 -4.41
C PHE A 46 12.16 -11.51 -4.32
N ALA A 47 12.36 -12.74 -3.84
CA ALA A 47 13.71 -13.33 -3.77
C ALA A 47 14.32 -13.47 -5.18
N TRP A 48 13.53 -13.93 -6.16
CA TRP A 48 13.96 -13.99 -7.57
C TRP A 48 14.27 -12.60 -8.12
N THR A 49 13.39 -11.62 -7.88
CA THR A 49 13.58 -10.26 -8.40
C THR A 49 14.78 -9.56 -7.77
N ILE A 50 14.98 -9.71 -6.46
CA ILE A 50 16.15 -9.21 -5.72
C ILE A 50 17.44 -9.79 -6.27
N SER A 51 17.44 -11.10 -6.57
CA SER A 51 18.59 -11.79 -7.16
C SER A 51 18.96 -11.21 -8.53
N ILE A 52 17.97 -11.00 -9.40
CA ILE A 52 18.18 -10.44 -10.74
C ILE A 52 18.64 -8.99 -10.69
N LEU A 53 18.04 -8.17 -9.82
CA LEU A 53 18.37 -6.75 -9.69
C LEU A 53 19.62 -6.49 -8.83
N GLY A 54 20.16 -7.53 -8.16
CA GLY A 54 21.34 -7.41 -7.31
C GLY A 54 21.14 -6.57 -6.03
N LEU A 55 19.93 -6.55 -5.46
CA LEU A 55 19.57 -5.69 -4.32
C LEU A 55 20.04 -6.25 -2.97
N LYS A 56 21.34 -6.16 -2.69
CA LYS A 56 21.99 -6.77 -1.50
C LYS A 56 21.47 -6.32 -0.13
N ARG A 57 20.87 -5.12 -0.02
CA ARG A 57 20.39 -4.53 1.26
C ARG A 57 19.06 -5.11 1.76
N LEU A 58 18.49 -6.08 1.05
CA LEU A 58 17.19 -6.68 1.36
C LEU A 58 17.28 -8.10 1.93
N HIS A 59 18.48 -8.62 2.18
CA HIS A 59 18.68 -10.00 2.67
C HIS A 59 18.54 -10.17 4.19
N GLY A 60 18.44 -9.08 4.97
CA GLY A 60 18.32 -9.13 6.43
C GLY A 60 16.87 -9.19 6.96
N GLU A 61 16.72 -9.45 8.25
CA GLU A 61 15.40 -9.48 8.94
C GLU A 61 14.68 -8.13 8.93
N LYS A 62 15.44 -7.04 8.91
CA LYS A 62 14.93 -5.67 8.78
C LYS A 62 15.48 -5.08 7.48
N PRO A 63 14.82 -5.33 6.34
CA PRO A 63 15.28 -4.82 5.07
C PRO A 63 15.31 -3.29 5.09
N ASP A 64 16.31 -2.74 4.40
CA ASP A 64 16.45 -1.29 4.24
C ASP A 64 15.20 -0.71 3.57
N TYR A 65 14.54 0.24 4.23
CA TYR A 65 13.26 0.78 3.78
C TYR A 65 13.36 1.41 2.38
N GLN A 66 14.41 2.18 2.09
CA GLN A 66 14.55 2.86 0.81
C GLN A 66 14.76 1.85 -0.33
N THR A 67 15.60 0.85 -0.11
CA THR A 67 15.81 -0.23 -1.09
C THR A 67 14.53 -1.06 -1.30
N MET A 68 13.73 -1.26 -0.24
CA MET A 68 12.46 -1.98 -0.32
C MET A 68 11.42 -1.19 -1.12
N VAL A 69 11.30 0.12 -0.89
CA VAL A 69 10.44 1.01 -1.69
C VAL A 69 10.86 1.00 -3.16
N GLN A 70 12.17 1.03 -3.45
CA GLN A 70 12.69 0.91 -4.81
C GLN A 70 12.30 -0.41 -5.48
N LEU A 71 12.45 -1.54 -4.78
CA LEU A 71 12.01 -2.85 -5.27
C LEU A 71 10.51 -2.84 -5.61
N PHE A 72 9.68 -2.38 -4.67
CA PHE A 72 8.23 -2.38 -4.82
C PHE A 72 7.78 -1.53 -6.01
N ASN A 73 8.31 -0.31 -6.13
CA ASN A 73 8.01 0.56 -7.27
C ASN A 73 8.48 -0.05 -8.59
N THR A 74 9.67 -0.65 -8.62
CA THR A 74 10.22 -1.28 -9.83
C THR A 74 9.35 -2.45 -10.28
N VAL A 75 8.99 -3.34 -9.36
CA VAL A 75 8.13 -4.51 -9.64
C VAL A 75 6.76 -4.05 -10.13
N LEU A 76 6.11 -3.14 -9.39
CA LEU A 76 4.78 -2.67 -9.72
C LEU A 76 4.74 -1.97 -11.09
N GLN A 77 5.69 -1.07 -11.36
CA GLN A 77 5.77 -0.38 -12.65
C GLN A 77 6.07 -1.34 -13.81
N ALA A 78 7.04 -2.24 -13.64
CA ALA A 78 7.37 -3.24 -14.66
C ALA A 78 6.16 -4.12 -14.99
N ASN A 79 5.46 -4.62 -13.96
CA ASN A 79 4.26 -5.43 -14.13
C ASN A 79 3.16 -4.67 -14.88
N VAL A 80 2.85 -3.43 -14.47
CA VAL A 80 1.85 -2.59 -15.15
C VAL A 80 2.19 -2.40 -16.62
N LEU A 81 3.45 -2.09 -16.95
CA LEU A 81 3.91 -1.91 -18.33
C LEU A 81 3.71 -3.18 -19.17
N VAL A 82 4.07 -4.35 -18.63
CA VAL A 82 3.85 -5.63 -19.31
C VAL A 82 2.35 -5.93 -19.48
N TYR A 83 1.51 -5.60 -18.49
CA TYR A 83 0.07 -5.84 -18.59
C TYR A 83 -0.62 -5.00 -19.66
N TRP A 84 -0.13 -3.78 -19.91
CA TRP A 84 -0.58 -3.01 -21.07
C TRP A 84 -0.32 -3.75 -22.37
N GLU A 85 0.86 -4.35 -22.53
CA GLU A 85 1.18 -5.11 -23.74
C GLU A 85 0.35 -6.39 -23.86
N ILE A 86 0.15 -7.11 -22.76
CA ILE A 86 -0.67 -8.32 -22.72
C ILE A 86 -2.14 -8.02 -23.07
N VAL A 87 -2.75 -7.02 -22.43
CA VAL A 87 -4.18 -6.72 -22.61
C VAL A 87 -4.47 -6.11 -23.98
N THR A 88 -3.55 -5.32 -24.52
CA THR A 88 -3.74 -4.66 -25.82
C THR A 88 -3.24 -5.50 -27.01
N GLY A 89 -2.37 -6.48 -26.77
CA GLY A 89 -1.68 -7.23 -27.82
C GLY A 89 -0.71 -6.38 -28.63
N LYS A 90 -0.31 -5.21 -28.11
CA LYS A 90 0.52 -4.20 -28.79
C LYS A 90 1.72 -3.88 -27.92
N SER A 91 2.84 -3.51 -28.55
CA SER A 91 3.93 -2.92 -27.79
C SER A 91 3.54 -1.54 -27.27
N LEU A 92 4.16 -1.07 -26.19
CA LEU A 92 3.90 0.26 -25.64
C LEU A 92 4.12 1.37 -26.68
N GLN A 93 5.10 1.22 -27.58
CA GLN A 93 5.36 2.18 -28.65
C GLN A 93 4.26 2.19 -29.72
N GLN A 94 3.64 1.04 -30.01
CA GLN A 94 2.50 0.96 -30.91
C GLN A 94 1.27 1.61 -30.28
N LEU A 95 0.99 1.28 -29.01
CA LEU A 95 -0.13 1.87 -28.27
C LEU A 95 -0.01 3.39 -28.18
N ALA A 96 1.20 3.92 -27.94
CA ALA A 96 1.46 5.36 -27.92
C ALA A 96 1.21 6.04 -29.29
N LYS A 97 1.53 5.35 -30.41
CA LYS A 97 1.29 5.86 -31.76
C LYS A 97 -0.20 5.93 -32.11
N ASP A 98 -0.98 4.98 -31.60
CA ASP A 98 -2.43 4.93 -31.83
C ASP A 98 -3.17 6.09 -31.15
N LYS A 99 -2.56 6.74 -30.16
CA LYS A 99 -3.14 7.85 -29.38
C LYS A 99 -4.57 7.55 -28.92
N PRO A 100 -4.79 6.45 -28.17
CA PRO A 100 -6.11 6.08 -27.70
C PRO A 100 -6.73 7.23 -26.89
N SER A 101 -8.06 7.34 -26.97
CA SER A 101 -8.78 8.31 -26.16
C SER A 101 -8.66 7.98 -24.67
N ALA A 102 -8.93 8.97 -23.81
CA ALA A 102 -8.94 8.77 -22.37
C ALA A 102 -9.95 7.68 -21.93
N SER A 103 -11.10 7.57 -22.60
CA SER A 103 -12.10 6.52 -22.31
C SER A 103 -11.57 5.13 -22.64
N THR A 104 -10.92 4.98 -23.80
CA THR A 104 -10.31 3.71 -24.20
C THR A 104 -9.18 3.31 -23.25
N LEU A 105 -8.34 4.26 -22.83
CA LEU A 105 -7.31 4.01 -21.82
C LEU A 105 -7.91 3.57 -20.48
N LEU A 106 -9.01 4.20 -20.05
CA LEU A 106 -9.70 3.82 -18.82
C LEU A 106 -10.26 2.39 -18.91
N GLU A 107 -10.92 2.03 -20.01
CA GLU A 107 -11.43 0.67 -20.23
C GLU A 107 -10.30 -0.37 -20.23
N MET A 108 -9.16 -0.06 -20.84
CA MET A 108 -7.98 -0.94 -20.82
C MET A 108 -7.40 -1.07 -19.41
N ALA A 109 -7.28 0.03 -18.67
CA ALA A 109 -6.80 0.03 -17.29
C ALA A 109 -7.74 -0.78 -16.36
N GLN A 110 -9.05 -0.68 -16.55
CA GLN A 110 -10.03 -1.48 -15.81
C GLN A 110 -9.88 -2.98 -16.10
N LYS A 111 -9.61 -3.35 -17.36
CA LYS A 111 -9.31 -4.76 -17.72
C LYS A 111 -8.03 -5.24 -17.02
N ILE A 112 -6.96 -4.44 -17.06
CA ILE A 112 -5.70 -4.74 -16.37
C ILE A 112 -5.95 -4.93 -14.87
N HIS A 113 -6.66 -4.00 -14.23
CA HIS A 113 -7.00 -4.08 -12.81
C HIS A 113 -7.78 -5.36 -12.49
N THR A 114 -8.82 -5.65 -13.27
CA THR A 114 -9.68 -6.82 -13.08
C THR A 114 -8.92 -8.13 -13.23
N GLN A 115 -7.97 -8.22 -14.16
CA GLN A 115 -7.22 -9.45 -14.44
C GLN A 115 -6.01 -9.64 -13.52
N PHE A 116 -5.30 -8.58 -13.17
CA PHE A 116 -3.97 -8.68 -12.54
C PHE A 116 -3.86 -8.06 -11.14
N PHE A 117 -4.91 -7.39 -10.66
CA PHE A 117 -4.95 -6.75 -9.33
C PHE A 117 -6.14 -7.21 -8.47
N CYS A 118 -7.13 -7.89 -9.07
CA CYS A 118 -8.30 -8.40 -8.37
C CYS A 118 -8.22 -9.92 -8.19
N PRO A 119 -8.00 -10.44 -6.96
CA PRO A 119 -7.90 -11.89 -6.74
C PRO A 119 -9.20 -12.65 -6.99
N GLY A 120 -10.36 -11.97 -6.98
CA GLY A 120 -11.67 -12.60 -7.13
C GLY A 120 -11.94 -13.26 -8.49
N ASN A 121 -11.06 -13.04 -9.48
CA ASN A 121 -11.15 -13.66 -10.81
C ASN A 121 -10.17 -14.81 -11.02
N LEU A 122 -9.41 -15.18 -9.99
CA LEU A 122 -8.47 -16.30 -10.08
C LEU A 122 -9.22 -17.64 -9.96
N ALA A 123 -8.77 -18.63 -10.71
CA ALA A 123 -9.24 -20.01 -10.53
C ALA A 123 -8.90 -20.51 -9.12
N GLU A 124 -9.80 -21.28 -8.52
CA GLU A 124 -9.61 -21.88 -7.19
C GLU A 124 -9.22 -23.37 -7.29
N GLY A 125 -8.62 -23.90 -6.22
CA GLY A 125 -8.24 -25.33 -6.11
C GLY A 125 -7.00 -25.72 -6.92
N ASP A 126 -6.89 -27.01 -7.24
CA ASP A 126 -5.70 -27.61 -7.90
C ASP A 126 -5.49 -27.14 -9.36
N ALA A 127 -6.47 -26.45 -9.94
CA ALA A 127 -6.37 -25.83 -11.25
C ALA A 127 -5.73 -24.42 -11.22
N ALA A 128 -5.45 -23.88 -10.03
CA ALA A 128 -4.91 -22.54 -9.87
C ALA A 128 -3.40 -22.49 -10.14
N ASP A 129 -2.99 -21.67 -11.10
CA ASP A 129 -1.57 -21.31 -11.25
C ASP A 129 -1.12 -20.54 -9.99
N GLY A 130 -0.37 -21.22 -9.13
CA GLY A 130 0.13 -20.66 -7.88
C GLY A 130 1.06 -19.46 -8.06
N GLN A 131 1.80 -19.39 -9.17
CA GLN A 131 2.69 -18.26 -9.46
C GLN A 131 1.87 -17.05 -9.88
N LEU A 132 0.95 -17.21 -10.83
CA LEU A 132 0.03 -16.14 -11.25
C LEU A 132 -0.76 -15.63 -10.04
N ARG A 133 -1.27 -16.53 -9.20
CA ARG A 133 -1.97 -16.18 -7.97
C ARG A 133 -1.11 -15.30 -7.06
N ASN A 134 0.12 -15.71 -6.76
CA ASN A 134 1.02 -14.90 -5.94
C ASN A 134 1.29 -13.52 -6.56
N ILE A 135 1.50 -13.45 -7.88
CA ILE A 135 1.73 -12.17 -8.57
C ILE A 135 0.51 -11.25 -8.44
N VAL A 136 -0.72 -11.75 -8.60
CA VAL A 136 -1.94 -10.93 -8.44
C VAL A 136 -2.10 -10.42 -7.00
N PHE A 137 -1.85 -11.27 -6.00
CA PHE A 137 -1.86 -10.84 -4.60
C PHE A 137 -0.75 -9.81 -4.32
N MET A 138 0.45 -10.03 -4.85
CA MET A 138 1.58 -9.10 -4.73
C MET A 138 1.25 -7.74 -5.35
N ASN A 139 0.70 -7.71 -6.55
CA ASN A 139 0.28 -6.48 -7.23
C ASN A 139 -0.72 -5.68 -6.38
N ARG A 140 -1.73 -6.35 -5.82
CA ARG A 140 -2.71 -5.73 -4.92
C ARG A 140 -2.02 -5.12 -3.69
N ASP A 141 -1.16 -5.89 -3.02
CA ASP A 141 -0.54 -5.47 -1.76
C ASP A 141 0.50 -4.35 -1.99
N LEU A 142 1.18 -4.35 -3.15
CA LEU A 142 2.04 -3.26 -3.59
C LEU A 142 1.25 -1.99 -3.92
N MET A 143 0.06 -2.10 -4.53
CA MET A 143 -0.82 -0.96 -4.77
C MET A 143 -1.27 -0.31 -3.45
N TYR A 144 -1.63 -1.11 -2.44
CA TYR A 144 -1.97 -0.57 -1.11
C TYR A 144 -0.79 0.12 -0.44
N PHE A 145 0.41 -0.44 -0.55
CA PHE A 145 1.62 0.19 -0.03
C PHE A 145 1.93 1.52 -0.74
N PHE A 146 1.80 1.55 -2.06
CA PHE A 146 2.00 2.75 -2.88
C PHE A 146 0.99 3.84 -2.52
N GLU A 147 -0.29 3.47 -2.44
CA GLU A 147 -1.38 4.37 -2.10
C GLU A 147 -1.20 5.01 -0.72
N LEU A 148 -0.82 4.21 0.29
CA LEU A 148 -0.49 4.71 1.62
C LEU A 148 0.67 5.70 1.58
N GLY A 149 1.73 5.39 0.83
CA GLY A 149 2.88 6.29 0.67
C GLY A 149 2.51 7.62 0.04
N GLN A 150 1.69 7.58 -1.01
CA GLN A 150 1.21 8.79 -1.68
C GLN A 150 0.32 9.62 -0.76
N ALA A 151 -0.58 8.99 -0.01
CA ALA A 151 -1.47 9.68 0.92
C ALA A 151 -0.71 10.32 2.09
N ILE A 152 0.32 9.64 2.62
CA ILE A 152 1.23 10.21 3.63
C ILE A 152 1.97 11.42 3.07
N SER A 153 2.60 11.25 1.90
CA SER A 153 3.41 12.30 1.26
C SER A 153 2.60 13.56 0.92
N SER A 154 1.34 13.39 0.50
CA SER A 154 0.45 14.52 0.19
C SER A 154 -0.29 15.07 1.40
N GLY A 155 -0.14 14.47 2.59
CA GLY A 155 -0.99 14.80 3.75
C GLY A 155 -2.48 14.66 3.42
N ASP A 156 -2.87 13.63 2.66
CA ASP A 156 -4.28 13.39 2.33
C ASP A 156 -4.85 12.33 3.26
N PHE A 157 -5.36 12.79 4.41
CA PHE A 157 -5.96 11.89 5.38
C PHE A 157 -7.24 11.23 4.86
N GLY A 158 -7.98 11.88 3.95
CA GLY A 158 -9.20 11.29 3.38
C GLY A 158 -8.90 9.96 2.66
N ARG A 159 -7.77 9.92 1.93
CA ARG A 159 -7.26 8.69 1.32
C ARG A 159 -6.81 7.67 2.36
N ILE A 160 -6.16 8.10 3.44
CA ILE A 160 -5.76 7.20 4.54
C ILE A 160 -7.01 6.56 5.17
N GLU A 161 -8.02 7.36 5.51
CA GLU A 161 -9.26 6.90 6.13
C GLU A 161 -9.97 5.87 5.25
N LEU A 162 -10.06 6.14 3.94
CA LEU A 162 -10.67 5.22 2.97
C LEU A 162 -10.06 3.81 3.02
N PHE A 163 -8.75 3.73 3.24
CA PHE A 163 -8.02 2.45 3.28
C PHE A 163 -7.83 1.87 4.69
N LEU A 164 -8.27 2.53 5.77
CA LEU A 164 -8.07 2.03 7.15
C LEU A 164 -8.64 0.63 7.35
N GLY A 165 -9.80 0.33 6.77
CA GLY A 165 -10.38 -1.01 6.80
C GLY A 165 -9.48 -2.03 6.11
N THR A 166 -9.06 -1.74 4.89
CA THR A 166 -8.14 -2.58 4.11
C THR A 166 -6.82 -2.83 4.83
N PHE A 167 -6.20 -1.80 5.41
CA PHE A 167 -4.97 -1.98 6.19
C PHE A 167 -5.19 -2.85 7.43
N THR A 168 -6.36 -2.71 8.08
CA THR A 168 -6.73 -3.58 9.22
C THR A 168 -6.76 -5.04 8.80
N GLU A 169 -7.40 -5.35 7.66
CA GLU A 169 -7.47 -6.70 7.11
C GLU A 169 -6.09 -7.23 6.69
N CYS A 170 -5.27 -6.41 6.03
CA CYS A 170 -3.90 -6.75 5.67
C CYS A 170 -3.09 -7.12 6.93
N PHE A 171 -3.08 -6.27 7.95
CA PHE A 171 -2.35 -6.54 9.19
C PHE A 171 -2.89 -7.76 9.93
N ALA A 172 -4.20 -8.01 9.90
CA ALA A 172 -4.79 -9.21 10.48
C ALA A 172 -4.30 -10.48 9.75
N GLY A 173 -4.33 -10.48 8.42
CA GLY A 173 -3.82 -11.59 7.60
C GLY A 173 -2.32 -11.84 7.79
N GLY A 174 -1.54 -10.79 8.07
CA GLY A 174 -0.11 -10.91 8.37
C GLY A 174 0.22 -11.21 9.84
N GLY A 175 -0.77 -11.45 10.71
CA GLY A 175 -0.55 -11.74 12.12
C GLY A 175 -0.03 -10.55 12.94
N ARG A 176 -0.29 -9.32 12.48
CA ARG A 176 0.24 -8.07 13.04
C ARG A 176 -0.77 -7.41 14.01
N SER A 177 -1.10 -8.10 15.10
CA SER A 177 -2.19 -7.73 16.03
C SER A 177 -2.10 -6.32 16.63
N ASN A 178 -0.91 -5.81 16.93
CA ASN A 178 -0.74 -4.44 17.42
C ASN A 178 -1.26 -3.41 16.41
N TYR A 179 -0.93 -3.58 15.13
CA TYR A 179 -1.35 -2.64 14.09
C TYR A 179 -2.83 -2.79 13.74
N VAL A 180 -3.40 -4.00 13.88
CA VAL A 180 -4.85 -4.22 13.83
C VAL A 180 -5.55 -3.42 14.92
N SER A 181 -5.08 -3.53 16.17
CA SER A 181 -5.65 -2.84 17.32
C SER A 181 -5.61 -1.32 17.12
N GLU A 182 -4.47 -0.77 16.69
CA GLU A 182 -4.35 0.66 16.38
C GLU A 182 -5.31 1.12 15.27
N CYS A 183 -5.45 0.35 14.19
CA CYS A 183 -6.37 0.69 13.10
C CYS A 183 -7.82 0.68 13.56
N LEU A 184 -8.23 -0.37 14.29
CA LEU A 184 -9.59 -0.47 14.86
C LEU A 184 -9.87 0.65 15.86
N HIS A 185 -8.89 0.99 16.69
CA HIS A 185 -9.00 2.10 17.64
C HIS A 185 -9.27 3.42 16.91
N LEU A 186 -8.49 3.72 15.86
CA LEU A 186 -8.70 4.93 15.05
C LEU A 186 -10.06 4.91 14.34
N ILE A 187 -10.45 3.79 13.72
CA ILE A 187 -11.75 3.64 13.07
C ILE A 187 -12.89 3.89 14.06
N GLN A 188 -12.82 3.34 15.27
CA GLN A 188 -13.82 3.54 16.31
C GLN A 188 -13.90 5.01 16.72
N HIS A 189 -12.75 5.67 16.89
CA HIS A 189 -12.71 7.07 17.28
C HIS A 189 -13.33 7.97 16.21
N LEU A 190 -12.91 7.80 14.96
CA LEU A 190 -13.44 8.53 13.80
C LEU A 190 -14.95 8.34 13.61
N LYS A 191 -15.44 7.11 13.77
CA LYS A 191 -16.84 6.78 13.43
C LYS A 191 -17.83 6.91 14.57
N LYS A 192 -17.38 6.87 15.83
CA LYS A 192 -18.28 6.69 16.99
C LYS A 192 -17.99 7.58 18.19
N ILE A 193 -16.75 8.04 18.39
CA ILE A 193 -16.36 8.73 19.63
C ILE A 193 -16.19 10.23 19.38
N TRP A 194 -15.43 10.59 18.35
CA TRP A 194 -15.17 11.98 18.02
C TRP A 194 -16.38 12.62 17.36
N THR A 195 -16.63 13.88 17.71
CA THR A 195 -17.60 14.68 16.95
C THR A 195 -17.05 14.92 15.54
N PRO A 196 -17.90 15.13 14.53
CA PRO A 196 -17.45 15.39 13.17
C PRO A 196 -16.46 16.55 13.07
N GLU A 197 -16.65 17.59 13.88
CA GLU A 197 -15.78 18.77 13.92
C GLU A 197 -14.40 18.41 14.48
N PHE A 198 -14.35 17.59 15.53
CA PHE A 198 -13.09 17.15 16.11
C PHE A 198 -12.33 16.20 15.19
N ALA A 199 -13.05 15.27 14.54
CA ALA A 199 -12.46 14.40 13.52
C ALA A 199 -11.87 15.24 12.38
N TYR A 200 -12.60 16.27 11.92
CA TYR A 200 -12.15 17.18 10.88
C TYR A 200 -10.87 17.96 11.22
N VAL A 201 -10.80 18.54 12.43
CA VAL A 201 -9.59 19.25 12.88
C VAL A 201 -8.42 18.29 13.10
N SER A 202 -8.70 17.08 13.58
CA SER A 202 -7.70 16.01 13.71
C SER A 202 -7.15 15.62 12.33
N PHE A 203 -7.99 15.57 11.28
CA PHE A 203 -7.57 15.33 9.90
C PHE A 203 -6.57 16.38 9.42
N ILE A 204 -6.79 17.66 9.69
CA ILE A 204 -5.86 18.73 9.29
C ILE A 204 -4.55 18.65 10.08
N SER A 205 -4.63 18.40 11.39
CA SER A 205 -3.46 18.42 12.28
C SER A 205 -2.52 17.23 12.07
N LEU A 206 -3.05 16.04 11.76
CA LEU A 206 -2.25 14.86 11.39
C LEU A 206 -1.44 15.07 10.10
N CYS A 207 -1.94 15.92 9.19
CA CYS A 207 -1.26 16.23 7.94
C CYS A 207 -0.17 17.30 8.07
N MET A 208 -0.23 18.14 9.11
CA MET A 208 0.76 19.20 9.36
C MET A 208 1.98 18.73 10.19
N MET A 209 2.02 17.46 10.62
CA MET A 209 3.12 16.90 11.43
C MET A 209 4.21 16.18 10.62
N PHE A 210 4.21 16.27 9.28
CA PHE A 210 5.22 15.67 8.40
C PHE A 210 5.91 16.71 7.51
#